data_AF-A0A2N6FDA2-F1
#
_entry.id   AF-A0A2N6FDA2-F1
#
_cell.length_a   1.000
_cell.length_b   1.000
_cell.length_c   1.000
_cell.angle_alpha   90.00
_cell.angle_beta   90.00
_cell.angle_gamma   90.00
#
_symmetry.space_group_name_H-M   'P 1'
#
loop_
_entity.id
_entity.type
_entity.pdbx_description
1 polymer ?
#
loop_
_entity_poly.entity_id
_entity_poly.type
_entity_poly.pdbx_seq_one_letter_code
_entity_poly.pdbx_strand_id
1 'polypeptide(L)'
;MVVGFNHNFKYMGEVFHVQTEDGGLNTTNIITLLYRGGTILARQKTSYADIAKADNLEQVVEELMKEQHKEMLRRLKAGDFDDVIERILKGGKTVPEEKVAEVQAPADADAQPEITLVETVVEELEEEPIEEAIPIVEEDLEEAEPEFDLDDVILSYLMGDDD
;
A
#
# COMPACT_ATOMS: atom_id res chain seq x y z
N MET A 1 3.43 10.78 4.03
CA MET A 1 3.04 9.46 3.51
C MET A 1 1.67 9.64 2.91
N VAL A 2 1.48 9.17 1.67
CA VAL A 2 0.24 9.39 0.92
C VAL A 2 -0.79 8.31 1.27
N VAL A 3 -2.07 8.69 1.28
CA VAL A 3 -3.18 7.76 1.56
C VAL A 3 -3.26 6.67 0.48
N GLY A 4 -3.42 5.42 0.92
CA GLY A 4 -3.51 4.26 0.05
C GLY A 4 -4.80 4.18 -0.77
N PHE A 5 -4.75 3.40 -1.86
CA PHE A 5 -5.91 3.11 -2.71
C PHE A 5 -6.36 1.67 -2.50
N ASN A 6 -7.65 1.45 -2.31
CA ASN A 6 -8.25 0.12 -2.20
C ASN A 6 -9.45 0.00 -3.15
N HIS A 7 -9.46 -1.04 -3.98
CA HIS A 7 -10.56 -1.33 -4.88
C HIS A 7 -10.90 -2.81 -4.91
N ASN A 8 -12.21 -3.09 -4.79
CA ASN A 8 -12.78 -4.41 -5.03
C ASN A 8 -13.22 -4.47 -6.50
N PHE A 9 -12.69 -5.42 -7.26
CA PHE A 9 -12.95 -5.59 -8.67
C PHE A 9 -13.49 -6.98 -8.98
N LYS A 10 -14.65 -7.05 -9.66
CA LYS A 10 -15.24 -8.33 -10.07
C LYS A 10 -14.69 -8.76 -11.42
N TYR A 11 -14.13 -9.97 -11.49
CA TYR A 11 -13.58 -10.56 -12.71
C TYR A 11 -13.76 -12.08 -12.68
N MET A 12 -14.10 -12.72 -13.81
CA MET A 12 -14.39 -14.17 -13.89
C MET A 12 -15.34 -14.74 -12.82
N GLY A 13 -16.32 -13.94 -12.36
CA GLY A 13 -17.27 -14.35 -11.31
C GLY A 13 -16.74 -14.29 -9.88
N GLU A 14 -15.48 -13.90 -9.69
CA GLU A 14 -14.82 -13.76 -8.40
C GLU A 14 -14.59 -12.28 -8.06
N VAL A 15 -14.37 -11.99 -6.77
CA VAL A 15 -13.99 -10.65 -6.28
C VAL A 15 -12.50 -10.64 -5.99
N PHE A 16 -11.80 -9.73 -6.63
CA PHE A 16 -10.39 -9.43 -6.40
C PHE A 16 -10.26 -8.11 -5.66
N HIS A 17 -9.23 -8.02 -4.84
CA HIS A 17 -8.87 -6.83 -4.10
C HIS A 17 -7.54 -6.31 -4.64
N VAL A 18 -7.51 -5.04 -5.00
CA VAL A 18 -6.29 -4.32 -5.35
C VAL A 18 -6.05 -3.27 -4.28
N GLN A 19 -4.91 -3.34 -3.62
CA GLN A 19 -4.49 -2.39 -2.60
C GLN A 19 -3.17 -1.76 -3.02
N THR A 20 -3.01 -0.45 -2.84
CA THR A 20 -1.78 0.29 -3.15
C THR A 20 -1.41 1.20 -1.99
N GLU A 21 -0.20 1.04 -1.48
CA GLU A 21 0.29 1.70 -0.27
C GLU A 21 1.62 2.40 -0.56
N ASP A 22 1.85 3.54 0.12
CA ASP A 22 3.11 4.25 0.14
C ASP A 22 3.98 3.77 1.31
N GLY A 23 5.22 3.36 1.06
CA GLY A 23 6.18 2.98 2.11
C GLY A 23 6.80 4.16 2.86
N GLY A 24 6.45 5.39 2.50
CA GLY A 24 6.97 6.64 3.07
C GLY A 24 8.47 6.85 2.84
N LEU A 25 9.03 7.88 3.46
CA LEU A 25 10.43 8.29 3.26
C LEU A 25 11.47 7.28 3.77
N ASN A 26 11.10 6.35 4.66
CA ASN A 26 12.02 5.33 5.15
C ASN A 26 12.31 4.25 4.11
N THR A 27 11.28 3.87 3.35
CA THR A 27 11.37 2.77 2.37
C THR A 27 11.39 3.30 0.94
N THR A 28 10.78 4.45 0.66
CA THR A 28 10.68 5.12 -0.65
C THR A 28 10.17 4.20 -1.76
N ASN A 29 9.16 3.39 -1.45
CA ASN A 29 8.58 2.43 -2.39
C ASN A 29 7.06 2.46 -2.34
N ILE A 30 6.42 2.36 -3.50
CA ILE A 30 4.99 2.11 -3.64
C ILE A 30 4.78 0.61 -3.86
N ILE A 31 3.88 0.02 -3.08
CA ILE A 31 3.56 -1.41 -3.18
C ILE A 31 2.10 -1.55 -3.59
N THR A 32 1.84 -2.26 -4.69
CA THR A 32 0.51 -2.69 -5.09
C THR A 32 0.38 -4.20 -4.94
N LEU A 33 -0.67 -4.64 -4.26
CA LEU A 33 -1.02 -6.04 -4.07
C LEU A 33 -2.34 -6.34 -4.76
N LEU A 34 -2.36 -7.40 -5.54
CA LEU A 34 -3.56 -8.03 -6.06
C LEU A 34 -3.78 -9.33 -5.28
N TYR A 35 -4.92 -9.48 -4.63
CA TYR A 35 -5.24 -10.67 -3.85
C TYR A 35 -6.72 -11.06 -3.93
N ARG A 36 -7.00 -12.32 -3.62
CA ARG A 36 -8.35 -12.89 -3.56
C ARG A 36 -8.48 -13.75 -2.31
N GLY A 37 -9.45 -13.45 -1.45
CA GLY A 37 -9.70 -14.21 -0.22
C GLY A 37 -8.46 -14.44 0.65
N GLY A 38 -7.58 -13.43 0.75
CA GLY A 38 -6.32 -13.51 1.51
C GLY A 38 -5.13 -14.15 0.78
N THR A 39 -5.29 -14.65 -0.44
CA THR A 39 -4.18 -15.17 -1.25
C THR A 39 -3.67 -14.09 -2.21
N ILE A 40 -2.38 -13.77 -2.16
CA ILE A 40 -1.74 -12.82 -3.07
C ILE A 40 -1.53 -13.49 -4.44
N LEU A 41 -1.98 -12.82 -5.49
CA LEU A 41 -1.86 -13.24 -6.89
C LEU A 41 -0.69 -12.56 -7.56
N ALA A 42 -0.51 -11.27 -7.29
CA ALA A 42 0.58 -10.47 -7.83
C ALA A 42 0.97 -9.37 -6.86
N ARG A 43 2.25 -9.01 -6.91
CA ARG A 43 2.83 -7.88 -6.21
C ARG A 43 3.58 -7.03 -7.21
N GLN A 44 3.38 -5.72 -7.16
CA GLN A 44 4.18 -4.75 -7.87
C GLN A 44 4.84 -3.81 -6.86
N LYS A 45 6.13 -3.56 -7.03
CA LYS A 45 6.90 -2.66 -6.19
C LYS A 45 7.62 -1.67 -7.11
N THR A 46 7.46 -0.39 -6.85
CA THR A 46 8.12 0.67 -7.60
C THR A 46 8.82 1.59 -6.61
N SER A 47 10.12 1.82 -6.82
CA SER A 47 10.87 2.78 -6.02
C SER A 47 10.68 4.19 -6.56
N TYR A 48 10.64 5.15 -5.66
CA TYR A 48 10.65 6.59 -5.99
C TYR A 48 11.83 7.31 -5.31
N ALA A 49 12.88 6.57 -4.94
CA ALA A 49 14.04 7.13 -4.24
C ALA A 49 14.69 8.30 -5.00
N ASP A 50 14.67 8.27 -6.34
CA ASP A 50 15.26 9.29 -7.20
C ASP A 50 14.56 10.65 -7.09
N ILE A 51 13.27 10.65 -6.76
CA ILE A 51 12.45 11.85 -6.63
C ILE A 51 12.19 12.24 -5.17
N ALA A 52 12.78 11.53 -4.20
CA ALA A 52 12.53 11.73 -2.77
C ALA A 52 12.87 13.14 -2.25
N LYS A 53 13.68 13.91 -2.99
CA LYS A 53 14.07 15.29 -2.67
C LYS A 53 13.24 16.35 -3.40
N ALA A 54 12.23 15.96 -4.18
CA ALA A 54 11.39 16.90 -4.89
C ALA A 54 10.49 17.69 -3.92
N ASP A 55 10.32 18.99 -4.18
CA ASP A 55 9.50 19.87 -3.34
C ASP A 55 8.01 19.48 -3.36
N ASN A 56 7.56 18.78 -4.40
CA ASN A 56 6.19 18.31 -4.60
C ASN A 56 6.04 16.79 -4.45
N LEU A 57 6.89 16.17 -3.62
CA LEU A 57 6.96 14.71 -3.48
C LEU A 57 5.60 14.03 -3.30
N GLU A 58 4.75 14.53 -2.40
CA GLU A 58 3.47 13.90 -2.10
C GLU A 58 2.54 13.83 -3.32
N GLN A 59 2.49 14.88 -4.12
CA GLN A 59 1.68 14.91 -5.35
C GLN A 59 2.22 13.91 -6.38
N VAL A 60 3.53 13.85 -6.56
CA VAL A 60 4.15 12.93 -7.52
C VAL A 60 3.97 11.47 -7.08
N VAL A 61 4.12 11.19 -5.78
CA VAL A 61 3.87 9.85 -5.22
C VAL A 61 2.41 9.46 -5.40
N GLU A 62 1.46 10.37 -5.15
CA GLU A 62 0.04 10.10 -5.36
C GLU A 62 -0.28 9.78 -6.83
N GLU A 63 0.28 10.53 -7.78
CA GLU A 63 0.12 10.26 -9.22
C GLU A 63 0.70 8.89 -9.61
N LEU A 64 1.90 8.58 -9.14
CA LEU A 64 2.55 7.29 -9.38
C LEU A 64 1.76 6.12 -8.78
N MET A 65 1.21 6.30 -7.58
CA MET A 65 0.31 5.32 -6.94
C MET A 65 -0.95 5.11 -7.78
N LYS A 66 -1.59 6.19 -8.27
CA LYS A 66 -2.78 6.10 -9.14
C LYS A 66 -2.48 5.36 -10.44
N GLU A 67 -1.34 5.63 -11.05
CA GLU A 67 -0.90 4.97 -12.27
C GLU A 67 -0.67 3.48 -12.05
N GLN A 68 0.14 3.12 -11.04
CA GLN A 68 0.42 1.73 -10.69
C GLN A 68 -0.87 0.95 -10.35
N HIS A 69 -1.78 1.58 -9.60
CA HIS A 69 -3.05 0.98 -9.24
C HIS A 69 -3.94 0.70 -10.47
N LYS A 70 -4.07 1.69 -11.37
CA LYS A 70 -4.83 1.53 -12.63
C LYS A 70 -4.21 0.47 -13.53
N GLU A 71 -2.89 0.40 -13.57
CA GLU A 71 -2.18 -0.59 -14.36
C GLU A 71 -2.44 -2.02 -13.85
N MET A 72 -2.39 -2.23 -12.53
CA MET A 72 -2.75 -3.54 -11.95
C MET A 72 -4.18 -3.97 -12.32
N LEU A 73 -5.14 -3.03 -12.30
CA LEU A 73 -6.52 -3.30 -12.72
C LEU A 73 -6.62 -3.61 -14.23
N ARG A 74 -5.82 -2.95 -15.08
CA ARG A 74 -5.77 -3.25 -16.51
C ARG A 74 -5.22 -4.63 -16.77
N ARG A 75 -4.11 -5.00 -16.14
CA ARG A 75 -3.49 -6.33 -16.24
C ARG A 75 -4.43 -7.44 -15.78
N LEU A 76 -5.17 -7.21 -14.69
CA LEU A 76 -6.23 -8.11 -14.24
C LEU A 76 -7.32 -8.29 -15.30
N LYS A 77 -7.80 -7.20 -15.91
CA LYS A 77 -8.81 -7.26 -16.98
C LYS A 77 -8.28 -7.85 -18.29
N ALA A 78 -6.98 -7.72 -18.56
CA ALA A 78 -6.33 -8.25 -19.76
C ALA A 78 -6.13 -9.77 -19.68
N GLY A 79 -6.27 -10.35 -18.49
CA GLY A 79 -6.11 -11.78 -18.26
C GLY A 79 -4.68 -12.22 -17.97
N ASP A 80 -3.78 -11.29 -17.65
CA ASP A 80 -2.36 -11.58 -17.32
C ASP A 80 -2.21 -12.59 -16.18
N PHE A 81 -3.23 -12.68 -15.31
CA PHE A 81 -3.22 -13.53 -14.12
C PHE A 81 -4.15 -14.74 -14.24
N ASP A 82 -4.78 -14.97 -15.40
CA ASP A 82 -5.78 -16.03 -15.58
C ASP A 82 -5.22 -17.42 -15.24
N ASP A 83 -4.00 -17.73 -15.69
CA ASP A 83 -3.34 -19.01 -15.39
C ASP A 83 -3.16 -19.25 -13.87
N VAL A 84 -2.77 -18.20 -13.15
CA VAL A 84 -2.57 -18.24 -11.69
C VAL A 84 -3.92 -18.34 -10.98
N ILE A 85 -4.91 -17.55 -11.43
CA ILE A 85 -6.28 -17.57 -10.90
C ILE A 85 -6.88 -18.96 -11.06
N GLU A 86 -6.82 -19.55 -12.25
CA GLU A 86 -7.33 -20.90 -12.51
C GLU A 86 -6.66 -21.95 -11.62
N ARG A 87 -5.34 -21.87 -11.43
CA ARG A 87 -4.61 -22.79 -10.57
C ARG A 87 -5.07 -22.70 -9.12
N ILE A 88 -5.31 -21.48 -8.62
CA ILE A 88 -5.79 -21.27 -7.24
C ILE A 88 -7.23 -21.75 -7.09
N LEU A 89 -8.10 -21.48 -8.07
CA LEU A 89 -9.49 -21.95 -8.06
C LEU A 89 -9.57 -23.48 -8.09
N LYS A 90 -8.62 -24.16 -8.75
CA LYS A 90 -8.49 -25.62 -8.78
C LYS A 90 -7.78 -26.20 -7.53
N GLY A 91 -7.49 -25.38 -6.51
CA GLY A 91 -6.88 -25.80 -5.25
C GLY A 91 -5.35 -25.94 -5.27
N GLY A 92 -4.69 -25.47 -6.32
CA GLY A 92 -3.23 -25.45 -6.41
C GLY A 92 -2.63 -24.27 -5.62
N LYS A 93 -1.79 -24.54 -4.63
CA LYS A 93 -0.93 -23.50 -4.03
C LYS A 93 -0.07 -22.86 -5.11
N THR A 94 -0.15 -21.55 -5.26
CA THR A 94 0.67 -20.75 -6.18
C THR A 94 1.70 -19.95 -5.40
N VAL A 95 2.97 -20.13 -5.76
CA VAL A 95 3.94 -19.03 -5.82
C VAL A 95 4.65 -19.21 -7.16
N PRO A 96 4.40 -18.32 -8.13
CA PRO A 96 5.42 -17.99 -9.11
C PRO A 96 5.70 -16.49 -9.00
N GLU A 97 6.79 -16.20 -8.30
CA GLU A 97 7.58 -15.00 -8.43
C GLU A 97 8.41 -15.15 -9.70
N GLU A 98 8.13 -14.34 -10.73
CA GLU A 98 9.05 -13.92 -11.84
C GLU A 98 8.27 -13.59 -13.11
N LYS A 99 7.97 -12.30 -13.28
CA LYS A 99 8.16 -11.50 -14.51
C LYS A 99 7.44 -10.17 -14.30
N VAL A 100 8.10 -9.25 -13.61
CA VAL A 100 7.84 -7.82 -13.83
C VAL A 100 8.93 -7.39 -14.79
N ALA A 101 8.50 -7.11 -16.03
CA ALA A 101 9.33 -6.55 -17.06
C ALA A 101 9.93 -5.23 -16.54
N GLU A 102 11.24 -5.26 -16.33
CA GLU A 102 12.10 -4.11 -16.11
C GLU A 102 12.08 -3.27 -17.39
N VAL A 103 11.32 -2.19 -17.39
CA VAL A 103 11.41 -1.17 -18.44
C VAL A 103 12.68 -0.37 -18.18
N GLN A 104 13.72 -0.75 -18.93
CA GLN A 104 15.03 -0.12 -18.97
C GLN A 104 14.97 1.31 -19.51
N ALA A 105 15.72 2.21 -18.87
CA ALA A 105 16.35 3.39 -19.45
C ALA A 105 17.66 3.68 -18.69
N PRO A 106 18.68 4.28 -19.32
CA PRO A 106 19.93 3.58 -19.61
C PRO A 106 21.09 3.79 -18.62
N ALA A 107 22.05 2.89 -18.79
CA ALA A 107 23.35 2.76 -18.17
C ALA A 107 24.23 4.02 -18.16
N ASP A 108 24.77 4.31 -16.98
CA ASP A 108 26.18 4.66 -16.75
C ASP A 108 26.59 3.85 -15.51
N ALA A 109 27.30 2.74 -15.70
CA ALA A 109 28.76 2.65 -15.69
C ALA A 109 29.32 2.48 -14.26
N ASP A 110 29.65 1.21 -13.99
CA ASP A 110 30.87 0.77 -13.30
C ASP A 110 30.89 0.82 -11.76
N ALA A 111 30.64 -0.34 -11.14
CA ALA A 111 31.56 -1.00 -10.19
C ALA A 111 30.81 -1.96 -9.24
N GLN A 112 30.93 -3.26 -9.48
CA GLN A 112 30.92 -4.33 -8.48
C GLN A 112 31.96 -5.37 -8.95
N PRO A 113 32.51 -6.26 -8.10
CA PRO A 113 32.07 -6.61 -6.74
C PRO A 113 33.20 -6.77 -5.70
N GLU A 114 32.88 -6.75 -4.41
CA GLU A 114 33.55 -7.67 -3.49
C GLU A 114 32.67 -8.07 -2.30
N ILE A 115 32.62 -9.37 -2.11
CA ILE A 115 31.77 -10.13 -1.19
C ILE A 115 32.69 -10.51 -0.03
N THR A 116 32.40 -10.11 1.20
CA THR A 116 33.06 -10.68 2.38
C THR A 116 32.03 -11.22 3.35
N LEU A 117 31.86 -12.54 3.27
CA LEU A 117 31.34 -13.40 4.33
C LEU A 117 32.18 -13.19 5.60
N VAL A 118 31.54 -12.82 6.70
CA VAL A 118 32.05 -13.08 8.05
C VAL A 118 30.95 -13.74 8.86
N GLU A 119 31.21 -15.01 9.14
CA GLU A 119 30.48 -15.92 10.01
C GLU A 119 30.96 -15.74 11.46
N THR A 120 30.06 -16.00 12.42
CA THR A 120 30.24 -16.06 13.89
C THR A 120 30.37 -14.68 14.56
N VAL A 121 29.52 -14.30 15.52
CA VAL A 121 29.39 -14.90 16.86
C VAL A 121 27.93 -14.84 17.34
N VAL A 122 27.45 -15.99 17.83
CA VAL A 122 26.28 -16.14 18.70
C VAL A 122 26.63 -15.54 20.06
N GLU A 123 25.89 -14.51 20.49
CA GLU A 123 25.86 -14.09 21.89
C GLU A 123 24.39 -14.01 22.33
N GLU A 124 24.04 -15.03 23.09
CA GLU A 124 22.81 -15.28 23.83
C GLU A 124 22.77 -14.33 25.03
N LEU A 125 21.79 -13.43 25.09
CA LEU A 125 21.47 -12.62 26.27
C LEU A 125 19.95 -12.47 26.41
N GLU A 126 19.40 -13.43 27.14
CA GLU A 126 18.43 -13.30 28.24
C GLU A 126 17.15 -12.44 28.02
N GLU A 127 16.01 -13.16 28.03
CA GLU A 127 14.65 -12.65 28.19
C GLU A 127 14.44 -12.09 29.60
N GLU A 128 13.98 -10.84 29.71
CA GLU A 128 13.33 -10.30 30.91
C GLU A 128 11.94 -9.76 30.51
N PRO A 129 10.85 -10.23 31.17
CA PRO A 129 9.49 -9.80 30.87
C PRO A 129 9.21 -8.43 31.52
N ILE A 130 8.91 -7.42 30.71
CA ILE A 130 8.48 -6.11 31.22
C ILE A 130 6.97 -6.17 31.50
N GLU A 131 6.60 -6.74 32.65
CA GLU A 131 5.37 -6.37 33.35
C GLU A 131 5.60 -5.01 34.02
N GLU A 132 4.91 -3.95 33.58
CA GLU A 132 4.31 -3.04 34.56
C GLU A 132 3.20 -2.17 33.97
N ALA A 133 2.09 -2.19 34.70
CA ALA A 133 0.85 -1.50 34.47
C ALA A 133 1.02 0.02 34.35
N ILE A 134 0.38 0.61 33.34
CA ILE A 134 0.02 2.03 33.37
C ILE A 134 -1.41 2.11 33.91
N PRO A 135 -1.66 2.81 35.03
CA PRO A 135 -2.98 2.85 35.66
C PRO A 135 -3.97 3.62 34.78
N ILE A 136 -5.15 3.02 34.61
CA ILE A 136 -6.33 3.64 34.01
C ILE A 136 -6.76 4.76 34.96
N VAL A 137 -6.50 6.01 34.57
CA VAL A 137 -7.11 7.18 35.20
C VAL A 137 -8.39 7.46 34.42
N GLU A 138 -9.50 7.01 34.98
CA GLU A 138 -10.84 7.54 34.67
C GLU A 138 -10.89 8.97 35.20
N GLU A 139 -10.71 9.95 34.32
CA GLU A 139 -11.12 11.33 34.59
C GLU A 139 -12.03 11.81 33.46
N ASP A 140 -13.24 12.15 33.88
CA ASP A 140 -14.26 12.99 33.24
C ASP A 140 -13.77 13.81 32.05
N LEU A 141 -14.23 13.42 30.85
CA LEU A 141 -14.36 14.33 29.73
C LEU A 141 -15.85 14.57 29.50
N GLU A 142 -16.32 15.64 30.14
CA GLU A 142 -17.61 16.26 29.91
C GLU A 142 -17.88 16.49 28.42
N GLU A 143 -19.06 16.03 28.03
CA GLU A 143 -19.95 16.50 26.97
C GLU A 143 -19.60 17.87 26.37
N ALA A 144 -19.13 17.85 25.12
CA ALA A 144 -19.15 19.00 24.23
C ALA A 144 -19.34 18.51 22.79
N GLU A 145 -20.59 18.20 22.43
CA GLU A 145 -20.98 18.10 21.02
C GLU A 145 -21.00 19.52 20.45
N PRO A 146 -20.24 19.85 19.40
CA PRO A 146 -20.63 20.96 18.56
C PRO A 146 -21.84 20.50 17.74
N GLU A 147 -23.04 20.90 18.16
CA GLU A 147 -24.25 20.85 17.32
C GLU A 147 -24.03 21.74 16.09
N PHE A 148 -23.38 21.18 15.07
CA PHE A 148 -23.48 21.62 13.70
C PHE A 148 -24.15 20.49 12.94
N ASP A 149 -25.46 20.40 13.12
CA ASP A 149 -26.27 19.46 12.36
C ASP A 149 -26.16 19.82 10.88
N LEU A 150 -25.91 18.80 10.05
CA LEU A 150 -25.88 18.90 8.59
C LEU A 150 -27.15 19.57 8.05
N ASP A 151 -28.26 19.45 8.77
CA ASP A 151 -29.52 20.08 8.46
C ASP A 151 -29.46 21.62 8.49
N ASP A 152 -28.65 22.24 9.36
CA ASP A 152 -28.48 23.71 9.39
C ASP A 152 -27.64 24.24 8.23
N VAL A 153 -26.64 23.47 7.80
CA VAL A 153 -25.84 23.79 6.59
C VAL A 153 -26.70 23.64 5.34
N ILE A 154 -27.58 22.64 5.30
CA ILE A 154 -28.52 22.44 4.20
C ILE A 154 -29.58 23.55 4.21
N LEU A 155 -30.09 23.94 5.39
CA LEU A 155 -31.09 25.00 5.53
C LEU A 155 -30.55 26.38 5.13
N SER A 156 -29.31 26.72 5.50
CA SER A 156 -28.66 27.98 5.07
C SER A 156 -28.44 28.02 3.55
N TYR A 157 -28.11 26.90 2.91
CA TYR A 157 -27.99 26.82 1.47
C TYR A 157 -29.34 26.90 0.74
N LEU A 158 -30.40 26.37 1.35
CA LEU A 158 -31.76 26.36 0.76
C LEU A 158 -32.53 27.66 1.01
N MET A 159 -32.26 28.36 2.12
CA MET A 159 -32.92 29.62 2.46
C MET A 159 -32.44 30.82 1.65
N GLY A 160 -31.33 30.70 0.92
CA GLY A 160 -30.88 31.71 -0.02
C GLY A 160 -30.59 33.04 0.67
N ASP A 161 -29.31 33.29 0.99
CA ASP A 161 -28.84 34.68 1.02
C ASP A 161 -28.97 35.25 -0.41
N ASP A 162 -30.17 35.71 -0.74
CA ASP A 162 -30.44 36.72 -1.75
C ASP A 162 -30.09 38.08 -1.11
N ASP A 163 -28.84 38.52 -1.29
CA ASP A 163 -28.45 39.95 -1.23
C ASP A 163 -29.16 40.75 -2.34
#